data_AF-A0A2E2R0D7-F1
#
_entry.id   AF-A0A2E2R0D7-F1
#
_cell.length_a   1.000
_cell.length_b   1.000
_cell.length_c   1.000
_cell.angle_alpha   90.00
_cell.angle_beta   90.00
_cell.angle_gamma   90.00
#
_symmetry.space_group_name_H-M   'P 1'
#
loop_
_entity.id
_entity.type
_entity.pdbx_description
1 polymer ?
#
loop_
_entity_poly.entity_id
_entity_poly.type
_entity_poly.pdbx_seq_one_letter_code
_entity_poly.pdbx_strand_id
1 'polypeptide(L)'
;MVTVDTAQLESLVLSLIEFSEMRSDNQGLVVYRNILTRIDQCGDGNELSGVIELLKKALAGMEAHGYFSDKELVIVDQIKKINE
;
A
#
# COMPACT_ATOMS: atom_id res chain seq x y z
N MET A 1 -13.54 -16.19 -3.62
CA MET A 1 -12.20 -15.63 -3.38
C MET A 1 -11.99 -14.53 -4.40
N VAL A 2 -11.88 -13.28 -3.96
CA VAL A 2 -11.40 -12.20 -4.83
C VAL A 2 -9.93 -12.50 -5.06
N THR A 3 -9.58 -12.98 -6.26
CA THR A 3 -8.19 -13.06 -6.70
C THR A 3 -7.70 -11.63 -6.86
N VAL A 4 -6.94 -11.14 -5.89
CA VAL A 4 -6.31 -9.84 -5.99
C VAL A 4 -5.22 -9.94 -7.06
N ASP A 5 -5.40 -9.13 -8.09
CA ASP A 5 -4.44 -8.96 -9.16
C ASP A 5 -3.34 -8.01 -8.67
N THR A 6 -2.09 -8.39 -8.84
CA THR A 6 -0.90 -7.57 -8.59
C THR A 6 -1.07 -6.15 -9.13
N ALA A 7 -1.70 -6.00 -10.30
CA ALA A 7 -1.97 -4.70 -10.92
C ALA A 7 -2.88 -3.79 -10.08
N GLN A 8 -3.87 -4.35 -9.37
CA GLN A 8 -4.75 -3.56 -8.50
C GLN A 8 -3.98 -3.03 -7.29
N LEU A 9 -3.18 -3.89 -6.65
CA LEU A 9 -2.38 -3.48 -5.49
C LEU A 9 -1.35 -2.41 -5.91
N GLU A 10 -0.68 -2.61 -7.04
CA GLU A 10 0.27 -1.66 -7.61
C GLU A 10 -0.37 -0.28 -7.84
N SER A 11 -1.55 -0.24 -8.47
CA SER A 11 -2.28 1.01 -8.71
C SER A 11 -2.64 1.76 -7.42
N LEU A 12 -3.01 1.03 -6.36
CA LEU A 12 -3.31 1.63 -5.05
C LEU A 12 -2.05 2.20 -4.39
N VAL A 13 -0.93 1.47 -4.45
CA VAL A 13 0.35 1.94 -3.89
C VAL A 13 0.88 3.15 -4.66
N LEU A 14 0.76 3.17 -5.99
CA LEU A 14 1.11 4.33 -6.81
C LEU A 14 0.30 5.58 -6.41
N SER A 15 -0.99 5.42 -6.13
CA SER A 15 -1.83 6.53 -5.65
C SER A 15 -1.34 7.08 -4.31
N LEU A 16 -0.92 6.23 -3.38
CA LEU A 16 -0.32 6.68 -2.11
C LEU A 16 1.00 7.43 -2.31
N ILE A 17 1.83 6.99 -3.27
CA ILE A 17 3.06 7.71 -3.64
C ILE A 17 2.74 9.11 -4.16
N GLU A 18 1.79 9.24 -5.09
CA GLU A 18 1.38 10.54 -5.60
C GLU A 18 0.95 11.48 -4.47
N PHE A 19 0.16 10.99 -3.51
CA PHE A 19 -0.23 11.78 -2.35
C PHE A 19 0.97 12.18 -1.48
N SER A 20 1.91 11.26 -1.20
CA SER A 20 3.12 11.55 -0.44
C SER A 20 4.06 12.53 -1.14
N GLU A 21 4.17 12.47 -2.47
CA GLU A 21 4.96 13.43 -3.26
C GLU A 21 4.36 14.84 -3.18
N MET A 22 3.04 14.97 -3.28
CA MET A 22 2.35 16.27 -3.17
C MET A 22 2.59 16.97 -1.83
N ARG A 23 2.78 16.22 -0.75
CA ARG A 23 3.04 16.74 0.62
C ARG A 23 4.51 16.76 1.01
N SER A 24 5.42 16.40 0.11
CA SER A 24 6.87 16.30 0.36
C SER A 24 7.22 15.37 1.53
N ASP A 25 6.47 14.28 1.71
CA ASP A 25 6.67 13.36 2.83
C ASP A 25 7.65 12.25 2.46
N ASN A 26 8.89 12.41 2.93
CA ASN A 26 9.97 11.50 2.60
C ASN A 26 9.84 10.12 3.27
N GLN A 27 9.12 9.99 4.39
CA GLN A 27 9.03 8.70 5.09
C GLN A 27 8.02 7.77 4.43
N GLY A 28 6.83 8.26 4.06
CA GLY A 28 5.86 7.44 3.34
C GLY A 28 6.33 7.03 1.96
N LEU A 29 7.03 7.93 1.25
CA LEU A 29 7.63 7.60 -0.04
C LEU A 29 8.58 6.41 0.04
N VAL A 30 9.43 6.35 1.07
CA VAL A 30 10.34 5.21 1.26
C VAL A 30 9.56 3.92 1.50
N VAL A 31 8.52 3.97 2.34
CA VAL A 31 7.66 2.81 2.61
C VAL A 31 6.99 2.32 1.32
N TYR A 32 6.30 3.20 0.59
CA TYR A 32 5.53 2.82 -0.59
C TYR A 32 6.40 2.37 -1.76
N ARG A 33 7.55 3.02 -1.98
CA ARG A 33 8.51 2.57 -3.01
C ARG A 33 9.09 1.20 -2.69
N ASN A 34 9.40 0.92 -1.41
CA ASN A 34 9.83 -0.42 -1.00
C ASN A 34 8.76 -1.48 -1.23
N ILE A 35 7.47 -1.13 -1.08
CA ILE A 35 6.36 -2.04 -1.38
C ILE A 35 6.27 -2.28 -2.89
N LEU A 36 6.34 -1.25 -3.74
CA LEU A 36 6.33 -1.43 -5.19
C LEU A 36 7.45 -2.36 -5.67
N THR A 37 8.68 -2.17 -5.17
CA THR A 37 9.79 -3.06 -5.50
C THR A 37 9.49 -4.52 -5.15
N ARG A 38 8.80 -4.77 -4.04
CA ARG A 38 8.41 -6.13 -3.64
C ARG A 38 7.28 -6.70 -4.48
N ILE A 39 6.34 -5.86 -4.93
CA ILE A 39 5.27 -6.24 -5.85
C ILE A 39 5.87 -6.70 -7.18
N ASP A 40 6.81 -5.92 -7.74
CA ASP A 40 7.52 -6.25 -8.99
C ASP A 40 8.34 -7.55 -8.89
N GLN A 41 8.82 -7.87 -7.68
CA GLN A 41 9.58 -9.09 -7.40
C GLN A 41 8.71 -10.32 -7.11
N CYS A 42 7.38 -10.18 -6.96
CA CYS A 42 6.51 -11.33 -6.69
C CYS A 42 6.34 -12.18 -7.96
N GLY A 43 6.85 -13.41 -7.93
CA GLY A 43 6.68 -14.39 -9.00
C GLY A 43 5.40 -15.23 -8.89
N ASP A 44 4.76 -15.24 -7.71
CA ASP A 44 3.50 -15.97 -7.47
C ASP A 44 2.58 -15.29 -6.41
N GLY A 45 1.35 -15.81 -6.26
CA GLY A 45 0.33 -15.24 -5.38
C GLY A 45 0.55 -15.43 -3.87
N ASN A 46 1.42 -16.36 -3.45
CA ASN A 46 1.76 -16.52 -2.02
C ASN A 46 2.70 -15.40 -1.58
N GLU A 47 3.63 -15.00 -2.45
CA GLU A 47 4.52 -13.86 -2.18
C GLU A 47 3.73 -12.55 -2.08
N LEU A 48 2.75 -12.36 -2.97
CA LEU A 48 1.88 -11.17 -2.96
C LEU A 48 1.10 -11.02 -1.65
N SER A 49 0.61 -12.12 -1.08
CA SER A 49 -0.11 -12.09 0.21
C SER A 49 0.76 -11.57 1.35
N GLY A 50 2.03 -11.97 1.40
CA GLY A 50 2.98 -11.46 2.39
C GLY A 50 3.31 -9.97 2.19
N VAL A 51 3.36 -9.50 0.95
CA VAL A 51 3.55 -8.07 0.64
C VAL A 51 2.34 -7.25 1.09
N ILE A 52 1.12 -7.75 0.88
CA ILE A 52 -0.12 -7.11 1.34
C ILE A 52 -0.14 -7.00 2.87
N GLU A 53 0.21 -8.06 3.60
CA GLU A 53 0.27 -8.03 5.06
C GLU A 53 1.31 -7.02 5.58
N LEU A 54 2.48 -6.96 4.93
CA LEU A 54 3.51 -5.98 5.26
C LEU A 54 3.00 -4.55 5.06
N LEU A 55 2.34 -4.29 3.93
CA LEU A 55 1.74 -2.99 3.63
C LEU A 55 0.68 -2.61 4.68
N LYS A 56 -0.26 -3.52 4.99
CA LYS A 56 -1.30 -3.28 6.01
C LYS A 56 -0.71 -2.91 7.37
N LYS A 57 0.37 -3.58 7.80
CA LYS A 57 1.07 -3.24 9.06
C LYS A 57 1.68 -1.85 9.03
N ALA A 58 2.33 -1.48 7.92
CA ALA A 58 2.89 -0.15 7.75
C ALA A 58 1.79 0.93 7.79
N LEU A 59 0.68 0.71 7.07
CA LEU A 59 -0.45 1.63 7.05
C LEU A 59 -1.09 1.79 8.43
N ALA A 60 -1.28 0.71 9.19
CA ALA A 60 -1.82 0.78 10.54
C ALA A 60 -0.93 1.63 11.48
N GLY A 61 0.39 1.50 11.35
CA GLY A 61 1.33 2.35 12.09
C GLY A 61 1.21 3.82 11.71
N MET A 62 1.17 4.12 10.42
CA MET A 62 1.03 5.49 9.91
C MET A 62 -0.31 6.12 10.32
N GLU A 63 -1.40 5.37 10.24
CA GLU A 63 -2.74 5.81 10.63
C GLU A 63 -2.83 6.15 12.12
N ALA A 64 -2.23 5.33 12.99
CA ALA A 64 -2.16 5.60 14.42
C ALA A 64 -1.43 6.91 14.76
N HIS A 65 -0.58 7.41 13.85
CA HIS A 65 0.13 8.67 13.96
C HIS A 65 -0.55 9.84 13.23
N GLY A 66 -1.77 9.66 12.70
CA GLY A 66 -2.52 10.72 12.01
C GLY A 66 -1.92 11.12 10.67
N TYR A 67 -1.23 10.20 10.01
CA TYR A 67 -0.46 10.46 8.79
C TYR A 67 -1.34 10.78 7.56
N PHE A 68 -2.55 10.23 7.50
CA PHE A 68 -3.38 10.26 6.29
C PHE A 68 -4.39 11.41 6.26
N SER A 69 -4.61 11.94 5.06
CA SER A 69 -5.78 12.75 4.72
C SER A 69 -6.99 11.86 4.40
N ASP A 70 -8.19 12.44 4.36
CA ASP A 70 -9.43 11.73 4.00
C ASP A 70 -9.33 10.96 2.68
N LYS A 71 -8.62 11.53 1.69
CA LYS A 71 -8.43 10.88 0.37
C LYS A 71 -7.52 9.66 0.45
N GLU A 72 -6.46 9.73 1.25
CA GLU A 72 -5.56 8.59 1.47
C GLU A 72 -6.24 7.50 2.30
N LEU A 73 -7.07 7.87 3.28
CA LEU A 73 -7.84 6.91 4.08
C LEU A 73 -8.75 6.04 3.21
N VAL A 74 -9.36 6.59 2.16
CA VAL A 74 -10.15 5.81 1.19
C VAL A 74 -9.29 4.72 0.51
N ILE A 75 -8.05 5.05 0.14
CA ILE A 75 -7.12 4.09 -0.48
C ILE A 75 -6.64 3.06 0.55
N VAL A 76 -6.31 3.51 1.76
CA VAL A 76 -5.91 2.64 2.88
C VAL A 76 -7.01 1.62 3.20
N ASP A 77 -8.27 2.04 3.21
CA ASP A 77 -9.41 1.14 3.44
C ASP A 77 -9.61 0.14 2.29
N GLN A 78 -9.35 0.53 1.05
CA GLN A 78 -9.35 -0.42 -0.07
C GLN A 78 -8.26 -1.48 0.10
N ILE A 79 -7.06 -1.07 0.52
CA ILE A 79 -5.94 -1.99 0.79
C ILE A 79 -6.25 -2.93 1.96
N LYS A 80 -6.88 -2.44 3.04
CA LYS A 80 -7.25 -3.27 4.21
C LYS A 80 -8.22 -4.39 3.82
N LYS A 81 -9.16 -4.13 2.92
CA LYS A 81 -10.17 -5.08 2.43
C LYS A 81 -9.64 -6.13 1.46
N ILE A 82 -8.40 -5.99 0.99
CA ILE A 82 -7.75 -7.02 0.17
C ILE A 82 -7.59 -8.29 1.01
N ASN A 83 -8.14 -9.42 0.57
CA ASN A 83 -8.10 -10.73 1.24
C ASN A 83 -8.87 -10.85 2.58
N GLU A 84 -9.71 -9.87 2.95
CA GLU A 84 -10.77 -10.07 3.97
C GLU A 84 -12.01 -10.76 3.36
#